data_AF-A0A6B0T730-F1
#
_entry.id   AF-A0A6B0T730-F1
#
_cell.length_a   1.000
_cell.length_b   1.000
_cell.length_c   1.000
_cell.angle_alpha   90.00
_cell.angle_beta   90.00
_cell.angle_gamma   90.00
#
_symmetry.space_group_name_H-M   'P 1'
#
loop_
_entity.id
_entity.type
_entity.pdbx_description
1 polymer ?
#
loop_
_entity_poly.entity_id
_entity_poly.type
_entity_poly.pdbx_seq_one_letter_code
_entity_poly.pdbx_strand_id
1 'polypeptide(L)'
;MPNYPTHARWGRIGAAAMGSAVAAAVYFLFLSAALAFAAGLGAAAATFVGSIYPDIDHHTSKPRQKAVRWFQGLVVLGIASLAGLSWPQLVDGIETASTTAGLDLPVPPEVVGAVSVVLVAAVATSLVDPVIGLVTNRHRGWTHSVPINAVLMALLLGGLWLLLGGLSFERRVTALVVTGTFYVGTLIHLGLDGEIP
;
A
#
# COMPACT_ATOMS: atom_id res chain seq x y z
N MET A 1 -1.45 -3.09 -27.89
CA MET A 1 -1.69 -2.95 -26.44
C MET A 1 -2.43 -4.18 -25.95
N PRO A 2 -1.87 -4.94 -25.00
CA PRO A 2 -2.56 -6.04 -24.34
C PRO A 2 -3.85 -5.58 -23.67
N ASN A 3 -4.74 -6.53 -23.37
CA ASN A 3 -5.97 -6.24 -22.63
C ASN A 3 -5.78 -6.45 -21.12
N TYR A 4 -6.68 -5.89 -20.29
CA TYR A 4 -6.66 -6.03 -18.83
C TYR A 4 -6.44 -7.49 -18.32
N PRO A 5 -7.06 -8.54 -18.88
CA PRO A 5 -6.76 -9.92 -18.48
C PRO A 5 -5.29 -10.32 -18.63
N THR A 6 -4.61 -9.80 -19.65
CA THR A 6 -3.17 -10.03 -19.86
C THR A 6 -2.34 -9.33 -18.81
N HIS A 7 -2.61 -8.04 -18.54
CA HIS A 7 -1.95 -7.29 -17.46
C HIS A 7 -2.15 -7.95 -16.11
N ALA A 8 -3.38 -8.33 -15.78
CA ALA A 8 -3.69 -9.03 -14.53
C ALA A 8 -3.00 -10.40 -14.43
N ARG A 9 -2.84 -11.14 -15.53
CA ARG A 9 -2.14 -12.43 -15.52
C ARG A 9 -0.65 -12.25 -15.20
N TRP A 10 0.03 -11.38 -15.94
CA TRP A 10 1.44 -11.08 -15.70
C TRP A 10 1.67 -10.43 -14.34
N GLY A 11 0.75 -9.57 -13.91
CA GLY A 11 0.70 -9.01 -12.57
C GLY A 11 0.69 -10.06 -11.47
N ARG A 12 -0.11 -11.13 -11.62
CA ARG A 12 -0.12 -12.25 -10.65
C ARG A 12 1.18 -13.04 -10.64
N ILE A 13 1.78 -13.26 -11.82
CA ILE A 13 3.08 -13.95 -11.92
C ILE A 13 4.16 -13.10 -11.24
N GLY A 14 4.21 -11.80 -11.55
CA GLY A 14 5.11 -10.85 -10.90
C GLY A 14 4.90 -10.75 -9.40
N ALA A 15 3.65 -10.74 -8.95
CA ALA A 15 3.30 -10.74 -7.53
C ALA A 15 3.81 -11.99 -6.80
N ALA A 16 3.64 -13.17 -7.38
CA ALA A 16 4.17 -14.40 -6.80
C ALA A 16 5.71 -14.35 -6.72
N ALA A 17 6.37 -13.95 -7.81
CA ALA A 17 7.83 -13.83 -7.87
C ALA A 17 8.37 -12.82 -6.85
N MET A 18 7.80 -11.61 -6.80
CA MET A 18 8.21 -10.57 -5.85
C MET A 18 7.90 -10.92 -4.41
N GLY A 19 6.75 -11.54 -4.14
CA GLY A 19 6.40 -12.03 -2.81
C GLY A 19 7.42 -13.03 -2.29
N SER A 20 7.79 -14.03 -3.11
CA SER A 20 8.82 -15.00 -2.75
C SER A 20 10.20 -14.38 -2.58
N ALA A 21 10.61 -13.50 -3.49
CA ALA A 21 11.91 -12.85 -3.44
C ALA A 21 12.07 -11.94 -2.21
N VAL A 22 11.05 -11.13 -1.91
CA VAL A 22 11.05 -10.24 -0.74
C VAL A 22 10.97 -11.03 0.56
N ALA A 23 10.14 -12.08 0.63
CA ALA A 23 10.09 -12.95 1.81
C ALA A 23 11.47 -13.56 2.11
N ALA A 24 12.12 -14.13 1.09
CA ALA A 24 13.46 -14.69 1.22
C ALA A 24 14.48 -13.63 1.66
N ALA A 25 14.51 -12.48 1.00
CA ALA A 25 15.45 -11.40 1.33
C ALA A 25 15.27 -10.90 2.77
N VAL A 26 14.03 -10.64 3.20
CA VAL A 26 13.71 -10.20 4.56
C VAL A 26 14.07 -11.27 5.59
N TYR A 27 13.84 -12.55 5.28
CA TYR A 27 14.26 -13.65 6.15
C TYR A 27 15.78 -13.69 6.32
N PHE A 28 16.55 -13.63 5.24
CA PHE A 28 18.01 -13.70 5.33
C PHE A 28 18.64 -12.46 5.98
N LEU A 29 18.02 -11.29 5.83
CA LEU A 29 18.52 -10.05 6.44
C LEU A 29 18.24 -9.96 7.95
N PHE A 30 17.07 -10.43 8.40
CA PHE A 30 16.62 -10.20 9.78
C PHE A 30 16.35 -11.48 10.58
N LEU A 31 16.48 -12.66 9.96
CA LEU A 31 16.23 -13.97 10.54
C LEU A 31 14.85 -14.11 11.21
N SER A 32 13.87 -13.33 10.73
CA SER A 32 12.52 -13.29 11.28
C SER A 32 11.51 -13.88 10.31
N ALA A 33 11.02 -15.08 10.62
CA ALA A 33 10.02 -15.78 9.81
C ALA A 33 8.70 -15.00 9.72
N ALA A 34 8.27 -14.39 10.82
CA ALA A 34 7.04 -13.60 10.87
C ALA A 34 7.15 -12.35 9.96
N LEU A 35 8.27 -11.63 10.04
CA LEU A 35 8.50 -10.45 9.20
C LEU A 35 8.62 -10.83 7.73
N ALA A 36 9.32 -11.93 7.43
CA ALA A 36 9.45 -12.47 6.07
C ALA A 36 8.09 -12.86 5.46
N PHE A 37 7.24 -13.55 6.22
CA PHE A 37 5.91 -13.94 5.78
C PHE A 37 5.03 -12.70 5.49
N ALA A 38 4.99 -11.75 6.41
CA ALA A 38 4.24 -10.50 6.23
C ALA A 38 4.77 -9.69 5.03
N ALA A 39 6.10 -9.61 4.88
CA ALA A 39 6.73 -8.92 3.76
C ALA A 39 6.41 -9.57 2.43
N GLY A 40 6.41 -10.90 2.35
CA GLY A 40 6.04 -11.63 1.13
C GLY A 40 4.61 -11.37 0.70
N LEU A 41 3.66 -11.44 1.63
CA LEU A 41 2.24 -11.14 1.36
C LEU A 41 2.06 -9.69 0.92
N GLY A 42 2.66 -8.75 1.64
CA GLY A 42 2.60 -7.32 1.30
C GLY A 42 3.21 -7.03 -0.07
N ALA A 43 4.39 -7.59 -0.36
CA ALA A 43 5.08 -7.42 -1.63
C ALA A 43 4.27 -7.99 -2.80
N ALA A 44 3.65 -9.16 -2.64
CA ALA A 44 2.78 -9.74 -3.65
C ALA A 44 1.56 -8.84 -3.92
N ALA A 45 0.88 -8.38 -2.87
CA ALA A 45 -0.26 -7.49 -3.00
C ALA A 45 0.13 -6.17 -3.70
N ALA A 46 1.18 -5.50 -3.22
CA ALA A 46 1.66 -4.23 -3.77
C ALA A 46 2.07 -4.36 -5.24
N THR A 47 2.82 -5.42 -5.60
CA THR A 47 3.22 -5.70 -6.98
C THR A 47 2.01 -5.92 -7.88
N PHE A 48 1.03 -6.72 -7.43
CA PHE A 48 -0.17 -6.97 -8.20
C PHE A 48 -0.95 -5.68 -8.45
N VAL A 49 -1.20 -4.87 -7.42
CA VAL A 49 -1.92 -3.61 -7.61
C VAL A 49 -1.15 -2.64 -8.50
N GLY A 50 0.17 -2.55 -8.33
CA GLY A 50 1.04 -1.76 -9.20
C GLY A 50 0.95 -2.17 -10.67
N SER A 51 0.75 -3.46 -10.96
CA SER A 51 0.62 -3.97 -12.33
C SER A 51 -0.73 -3.72 -13.01
N ILE A 52 -1.75 -3.32 -12.26
CA ILE A 52 -3.06 -2.93 -12.81
C ILE A 52 -3.34 -1.44 -12.62
N TYR A 53 -2.43 -0.72 -11.96
CA TYR A 53 -2.52 0.71 -11.70
C TYR A 53 -2.64 1.53 -12.98
N PRO A 54 -1.88 1.29 -14.07
CA PRO A 54 -1.98 2.16 -15.24
C PRO A 54 -3.33 2.07 -15.97
N ASP A 55 -4.06 0.97 -15.83
CA ASP A 55 -5.41 0.74 -16.40
C ASP A 55 -6.53 1.58 -15.73
N ILE A 56 -6.23 2.43 -14.73
CA ILE A 56 -7.25 3.29 -14.06
C ILE A 56 -7.61 4.56 -14.84
N ASP A 57 -6.90 4.83 -15.93
CA ASP A 57 -6.98 6.07 -16.70
C ASP A 57 -8.35 6.28 -17.39
N HIS A 58 -9.10 5.21 -17.65
CA HIS A 58 -10.43 5.31 -18.25
C HIS A 58 -11.54 5.31 -17.18
N HIS A 59 -12.02 6.52 -16.85
CA HIS A 59 -12.91 6.86 -15.71
C HIS A 59 -14.23 6.08 -15.62
N THR A 60 -14.74 5.55 -16.73
CA THR A 60 -15.99 4.76 -16.77
C THR A 60 -15.77 3.27 -17.02
N SER A 61 -14.50 2.81 -17.06
CA SER A 61 -14.18 1.45 -17.49
C SER A 61 -14.34 0.41 -16.38
N LYS A 62 -14.69 -0.83 -16.76
CA LYS A 62 -14.67 -1.98 -15.85
C LYS A 62 -13.27 -2.25 -15.25
N PRO A 63 -12.15 -2.10 -15.99
CA PRO A 63 -10.80 -2.12 -15.43
C PRO A 63 -10.60 -1.18 -14.24
N ARG A 64 -10.97 0.11 -14.35
CA ARG A 64 -10.87 1.07 -13.24
C ARG A 64 -11.61 0.58 -12.00
N GLN A 65 -12.87 0.16 -12.15
CA GLN A 65 -13.68 -0.32 -11.02
C GLN A 65 -13.02 -1.52 -10.30
N LYS A 66 -12.36 -2.41 -11.05
CA LYS A 66 -11.62 -3.53 -10.46
C LYS A 66 -10.35 -3.07 -9.76
N ALA A 67 -9.57 -2.21 -10.40
CA ALA A 67 -8.33 -1.68 -9.84
C ALA A 67 -8.59 -0.87 -8.56
N VAL A 68 -9.62 -0.03 -8.54
CA VAL A 68 -10.06 0.75 -7.35
C VAL A 68 -10.32 -0.16 -6.15
N ARG A 69 -10.99 -1.29 -6.34
CA ARG A 69 -11.21 -2.27 -5.25
C ARG A 69 -9.90 -2.84 -4.69
N TRP A 70 -8.89 -3.01 -5.54
CA TRP A 70 -7.57 -3.45 -5.11
C TRP A 70 -6.79 -2.36 -4.37
N PHE A 71 -6.88 -1.10 -4.82
CA PHE A 71 -6.33 0.04 -4.07
C PHE A 71 -6.98 0.19 -2.70
N GLN A 72 -8.30 0.06 -2.64
CA GLN A 72 -9.07 0.01 -1.39
C GLN A 72 -8.56 -1.10 -0.46
N GLY A 73 -8.36 -2.31 -1.00
CA GLY A 73 -7.75 -3.41 -0.25
C GLY A 73 -6.36 -3.07 0.30
N LEU A 74 -5.48 -2.45 -0.51
CA LEU A 74 -4.16 -2.00 -0.03
C LEU A 74 -4.25 -0.93 1.05
N VAL A 75 -5.17 0.02 0.95
CA VAL A 75 -5.38 1.06 1.97
C VAL A 75 -5.81 0.43 3.30
N VAL A 76 -6.76 -0.50 3.27
CA VAL A 76 -7.19 -1.24 4.46
C VAL A 76 -6.03 -2.02 5.07
N LEU A 77 -5.27 -2.75 4.26
CA LEU A 77 -4.11 -3.51 4.72
C LEU A 77 -3.01 -2.61 5.30
N GLY A 78 -2.76 -1.47 4.68
CA GLY A 78 -1.78 -0.48 5.14
C GLY A 78 -2.17 0.10 6.50
N ILE A 79 -3.42 0.51 6.66
CA ILE A 79 -3.95 1.06 7.92
C ILE A 79 -3.93 -0.02 9.02
N ALA A 80 -4.39 -1.23 8.73
CA ALA A 80 -4.37 -2.33 9.68
C ALA A 80 -2.93 -2.70 10.10
N SER A 81 -1.99 -2.71 9.15
CA SER A 81 -0.57 -2.97 9.44
C SER A 81 0.05 -1.87 10.30
N LEU A 82 -0.21 -0.60 9.97
CA LEU A 82 0.30 0.53 10.77
C LEU A 82 -0.26 0.51 12.19
N ALA A 83 -1.56 0.24 12.33
CA ALA A 83 -2.23 0.09 13.61
C ALA A 83 -1.65 -1.07 14.42
N GLY A 84 -1.45 -2.24 13.81
CA GLY A 84 -0.84 -3.39 14.48
C GLY A 84 0.61 -3.14 14.90
N LEU A 85 1.39 -2.43 14.10
CA LEU A 85 2.79 -2.10 14.40
C LEU A 85 2.94 -1.03 15.49
N SER A 86 1.94 -0.14 15.60
CA SER A 86 1.94 1.02 16.49
C SER A 86 0.85 0.92 17.57
N TRP A 87 0.38 -0.29 17.86
CA TRP A 87 -0.78 -0.50 18.72
C TRP A 87 -0.58 0.09 20.13
N PRO A 88 0.56 -0.14 20.82
CA PRO A 88 0.78 0.48 22.12
C PRO A 88 0.72 2.01 22.05
N GLN A 89 1.37 2.62 21.06
CA GLN A 89 1.38 4.08 20.89
C GLN A 89 -0.02 4.65 20.59
N LEU A 90 -0.85 3.90 19.85
CA LEU A 90 -2.23 4.27 19.59
C LEU A 90 -3.05 4.26 20.89
N VAL A 91 -2.94 3.19 21.68
CA VAL A 91 -3.65 3.03 22.96
C VAL A 91 -3.23 4.12 23.95
N ASP A 92 -1.92 4.32 24.12
CA ASP A 92 -1.36 5.37 25.00
C ASP A 92 -1.81 6.77 24.57
N GLY A 93 -1.86 7.02 23.25
CA GLY A 93 -2.34 8.27 22.67
C GLY A 93 -3.81 8.54 22.96
N ILE A 94 -4.65 7.50 22.92
CA ILE A 94 -6.07 7.59 23.26
C ILE A 94 -6.24 7.90 24.74
N GLU A 95 -5.54 7.18 25.62
CA GLU A 95 -5.59 7.40 27.06
C GLU A 95 -5.17 8.85 27.40
N THR A 96 -4.04 9.28 26.84
CA THR A 96 -3.54 10.65 27.01
C THR A 96 -4.55 11.70 26.53
N ALA A 97 -5.17 11.47 25.37
CA ALA A 97 -6.17 12.37 24.81
C ALA A 97 -7.43 12.44 25.68
N SER A 98 -7.94 11.31 26.18
CA SER A 98 -9.11 11.27 27.06
C SER A 98 -8.84 11.98 28.38
N THR A 99 -7.69 11.72 29.01
CA THR A 99 -7.30 12.38 30.27
C THR A 99 -7.16 13.89 30.08
N THR A 100 -6.52 14.32 29.00
CA THR A 100 -6.33 15.76 28.70
C THR A 100 -7.67 16.45 28.45
N ALA A 101 -8.62 15.77 27.82
CA ALA A 101 -9.96 16.29 27.56
C ALA A 101 -10.89 16.20 28.78
N GLY A 102 -10.46 15.59 29.89
CA GLY A 102 -11.31 15.33 31.06
C GLY A 102 -12.47 14.38 30.76
N LEU A 103 -12.31 13.49 29.77
CA LEU A 103 -13.32 12.54 29.35
C LEU A 103 -13.08 11.18 30.01
N ASP A 104 -14.10 10.65 30.69
CA ASP A 104 -14.10 9.27 31.15
C ASP A 104 -14.64 8.37 30.04
N LEU A 105 -13.81 7.46 29.54
CA LEU A 105 -14.18 6.61 28.42
C LEU A 105 -15.14 5.52 28.90
N PRO A 106 -16.29 5.30 28.22
CA PRO A 106 -17.24 4.25 28.61
C PRO A 106 -16.73 2.83 28.33
N VAL A 107 -15.59 2.69 27.65
CA VAL A 107 -14.93 1.44 27.27
C VAL A 107 -13.42 1.58 27.39
N PRO A 108 -12.66 0.47 27.47
CA PRO A 108 -11.20 0.52 27.48
C PRO A 108 -10.61 1.24 26.24
N PRO A 109 -9.48 1.94 26.36
CA PRO A 109 -8.81 2.63 25.26
C PRO A 109 -8.53 1.73 24.04
N GLU A 110 -8.30 0.45 24.23
CA GLU A 110 -8.10 -0.55 23.17
C GLU A 110 -9.33 -0.69 22.27
N VAL A 111 -10.54 -0.65 22.85
CA VAL A 111 -11.79 -0.73 22.09
C VAL A 111 -11.96 0.54 21.25
N VAL A 112 -11.69 1.70 21.83
CA VAL A 112 -11.70 2.97 21.10
C VAL A 112 -10.67 2.95 19.96
N GLY A 113 -9.48 2.41 20.21
CA GLY A 113 -8.43 2.25 19.19
C GLY A 113 -8.87 1.36 18.03
N ALA A 114 -9.48 0.22 18.33
CA ALA A 114 -9.96 -0.71 17.31
C ALA A 114 -11.06 -0.07 16.45
N VAL A 115 -12.02 0.59 17.08
CA VAL A 115 -13.09 1.34 16.40
C VAL A 115 -12.49 2.47 15.54
N SER A 116 -11.53 3.21 16.08
CA SER A 116 -10.86 4.31 15.36
C SER A 116 -10.16 3.81 14.11
N VAL A 117 -9.44 2.68 14.19
CA VAL A 117 -8.77 2.05 13.04
C VAL A 117 -9.77 1.65 11.97
N VAL A 118 -10.90 1.03 12.35
CA VAL A 118 -11.97 0.65 11.40
C VAL A 118 -12.59 1.88 10.74
N LEU A 119 -12.87 2.94 11.51
CA LEU A 119 -13.44 4.18 10.97
C LEU A 119 -12.47 4.88 10.02
N VAL A 120 -11.20 4.99 10.39
CA VAL A 120 -10.15 5.56 9.53
C VAL A 120 -10.00 4.73 8.25
N ALA A 121 -10.01 3.39 8.35
CA ALA A 121 -9.97 2.52 7.20
C ALA A 121 -11.20 2.71 6.28
N ALA A 122 -12.40 2.81 6.84
CA ALA A 122 -13.63 3.03 6.08
C ALA A 122 -13.61 4.38 5.34
N VAL A 123 -13.24 5.46 6.04
CA VAL A 123 -13.11 6.80 5.46
C VAL A 123 -12.05 6.79 4.36
N ALA A 124 -10.84 6.31 4.64
CA ALA A 124 -9.76 6.27 3.66
C ALA A 124 -10.15 5.45 2.41
N THR A 125 -10.81 4.30 2.61
CA THR A 125 -11.31 3.44 1.52
C THR A 125 -12.35 4.16 0.65
N SER A 126 -13.25 4.94 1.26
CA SER A 126 -14.26 5.72 0.52
C SER A 126 -13.63 6.85 -0.31
N LEU A 127 -12.46 7.36 0.11
CA LEU A 127 -11.73 8.43 -0.57
C LEU A 127 -10.86 7.95 -1.72
N VAL A 128 -10.59 6.65 -1.85
CA VAL A 128 -9.73 6.10 -2.92
C VAL A 128 -10.21 6.48 -4.31
N ASP A 129 -11.49 6.24 -4.64
CA ASP A 129 -12.01 6.50 -5.99
C ASP A 129 -12.06 8.01 -6.33
N PRO A 130 -12.55 8.89 -5.42
CA PRO A 130 -12.50 10.33 -5.64
C PRO A 130 -11.08 10.87 -5.80
N VAL A 131 -10.12 10.41 -4.98
CA VAL A 131 -8.72 10.86 -5.05
C VAL A 131 -8.07 10.40 -6.35
N ILE A 132 -8.25 9.13 -6.73
CA ILE A 132 -7.80 8.64 -8.04
C ILE A 132 -8.41 9.49 -9.15
N GLY A 133 -9.73 9.72 -9.12
CA GLY A 133 -10.43 10.54 -10.11
C GLY A 133 -9.88 11.96 -10.22
N LEU A 134 -9.55 12.59 -9.08
CA LEU A 134 -8.94 13.92 -9.03
C LEU A 134 -7.54 13.95 -9.66
N VAL A 135 -6.71 12.95 -9.37
CA VAL A 135 -5.31 12.88 -9.83
C VAL A 135 -5.22 12.43 -11.29
N THR A 136 -6.13 11.56 -11.76
CA THR A 136 -6.07 10.96 -13.09
C THR A 136 -7.02 11.59 -14.11
N ASN A 137 -7.76 12.65 -13.75
CA ASN A 137 -8.83 13.23 -14.57
C ASN A 137 -8.39 13.71 -15.98
N ARG A 138 -7.10 13.93 -16.24
CA ARG A 138 -6.61 14.51 -17.51
C ARG A 138 -5.29 13.99 -18.07
N HIS A 139 -4.58 13.07 -17.39
CA HIS A 139 -3.22 12.71 -17.79
C HIS A 139 -2.97 11.20 -17.76
N ARG A 140 -3.45 10.49 -18.80
CA ARG A 140 -3.01 9.12 -19.13
C ARG A 140 -1.48 8.98 -19.08
N GLY A 141 -0.77 10.04 -19.47
CA GLY A 141 0.68 10.08 -19.48
C GLY A 141 1.35 9.96 -18.11
N TRP A 142 0.67 10.20 -16.98
CA TRP A 142 1.32 10.10 -15.66
C TRP A 142 1.45 8.66 -15.20
N THR A 143 0.36 7.89 -15.30
CA THR A 143 0.38 6.47 -14.89
C THR A 143 1.27 5.62 -15.78
N HIS A 144 1.48 6.05 -17.03
CA HIS A 144 2.33 5.43 -18.05
C HIS A 144 3.74 6.03 -18.15
N SER A 145 4.09 7.02 -17.32
CA SER A 145 5.43 7.60 -17.32
C SER A 145 6.30 6.95 -16.24
N VAL A 146 7.27 6.14 -16.68
CA VAL A 146 8.32 5.56 -15.81
C VAL A 146 8.96 6.62 -14.90
N PRO A 147 9.49 7.76 -15.39
CA PRO A 147 10.16 8.74 -14.53
C PRO A 147 9.19 9.41 -13.53
N ILE A 148 7.94 9.69 -13.94
CA ILE A 148 6.94 10.25 -13.00
C ILE A 148 6.65 9.26 -11.88
N ASN A 149 6.38 7.99 -12.21
CA ASN A 149 6.14 6.96 -11.21
C ASN A 149 7.36 6.73 -10.29
N ALA A 150 8.58 6.80 -10.83
CA ALA A 150 9.81 6.71 -10.04
C ALA A 150 9.90 7.85 -9.01
N VAL A 151 9.63 9.10 -9.44
CA VAL A 151 9.63 10.27 -8.54
C VAL A 151 8.54 10.15 -7.48
N LEU A 152 7.32 9.79 -7.87
CA LEU A 152 6.22 9.59 -6.91
C LEU A 152 6.54 8.49 -5.90
N MET A 153 7.14 7.39 -6.35
CA MET A 153 7.57 6.31 -5.46
C MET A 153 8.70 6.76 -4.53
N ALA A 154 9.68 7.50 -5.03
CA ALA A 154 10.76 8.04 -4.20
C ALA A 154 10.22 9.00 -3.12
N LEU A 155 9.27 9.87 -3.47
CA LEU A 155 8.59 10.75 -2.52
C LEU A 155 7.79 9.96 -1.48
N LEU A 156 7.05 8.94 -1.90
CA LEU A 156 6.30 8.06 -1.01
C LEU A 156 7.24 7.32 -0.04
N LEU A 157 8.31 6.71 -0.55
CA LEU A 157 9.29 6.00 0.27
C LEU A 157 10.03 6.95 1.23
N GLY A 158 10.37 8.16 0.80
CA GLY A 158 10.95 9.19 1.66
C GLY A 158 9.99 9.63 2.77
N GLY A 159 8.72 9.85 2.43
CA GLY A 159 7.67 10.16 3.41
C GLY A 159 7.47 9.02 4.41
N LEU A 160 7.37 7.78 3.94
CA LEU A 160 7.28 6.59 4.79
C LEU A 160 8.51 6.42 5.68
N TRP A 161 9.71 6.70 5.18
CA TRP A 161 10.90 6.69 6.01
C TRP A 161 10.68 7.62 7.20
N LEU A 162 10.36 8.89 6.98
CA LEU A 162 10.14 9.85 8.07
C LEU A 162 9.02 9.42 9.03
N LEU A 163 7.87 9.00 8.50
CA LEU A 163 6.70 8.61 9.29
C LEU A 163 6.95 7.37 10.17
N LEU A 164 7.76 6.44 9.69
CA LEU A 164 8.08 5.19 10.40
C LEU A 164 9.32 5.30 11.28
N GLY A 165 9.78 6.52 11.60
CA GLY A 165 10.99 6.77 12.39
C GLY A 165 10.96 6.19 13.81
N GLY A 166 9.77 5.95 14.37
CA GLY A 166 9.61 5.30 15.68
C GLY A 166 9.64 3.77 15.68
N LEU A 167 9.68 3.13 14.50
CA LEU A 167 9.77 1.68 14.39
C LEU A 167 11.22 1.20 14.43
N SER A 168 11.41 -0.08 14.76
CA SER A 168 12.72 -0.73 14.64
C SER A 168 13.21 -0.69 13.18
N PHE A 169 14.53 -0.70 13.01
CA PHE A 169 15.16 -0.57 11.69
C PHE A 169 14.66 -1.65 10.72
N GLU A 170 14.50 -2.89 11.19
CA GLU A 170 14.04 -4.03 10.38
C GLU A 170 12.63 -3.79 9.84
N ARG A 171 11.71 -3.36 10.70
CA ARG A 171 10.32 -3.08 10.33
C ARG A 171 10.22 -1.94 9.33
N ARG A 172 11.02 -0.89 9.53
CA ARG A 172 11.08 0.28 8.65
C ARG A 172 11.60 -0.10 7.26
N VAL A 173 12.71 -0.83 7.18
CA VAL A 173 13.28 -1.31 5.92
C VAL A 173 12.30 -2.26 5.22
N THR A 174 11.68 -3.20 5.95
CA THR A 174 10.68 -4.10 5.36
C THR A 174 9.49 -3.34 4.77
N ALA A 175 8.95 -2.34 5.47
CA ALA A 175 7.85 -1.52 4.97
C ALA A 175 8.22 -0.76 3.68
N LEU A 176 9.45 -0.21 3.61
CA LEU A 176 9.95 0.44 2.40
C LEU A 176 10.11 -0.53 1.23
N VAL A 177 10.70 -1.70 1.46
CA VAL A 177 10.87 -2.72 0.41
C VAL A 177 9.52 -3.17 -0.12
N VAL A 178 8.57 -3.51 0.77
CA VAL A 178 7.20 -3.90 0.39
C VAL A 178 6.51 -2.81 -0.42
N THR A 179 6.63 -1.55 -0.01
CA THR A 179 6.01 -0.44 -0.74
C THR A 179 6.65 -0.26 -2.13
N GLY A 180 7.97 -0.39 -2.21
CA GLY A 180 8.73 -0.26 -3.46
C GLY A 180 8.34 -1.29 -4.52
N THR A 181 7.84 -2.47 -4.14
CA THR A 181 7.41 -3.49 -5.12
C THR A 181 6.18 -3.06 -5.92
N PHE A 182 5.41 -2.07 -5.43
CA PHE A 182 4.37 -1.44 -6.23
C PHE A 182 4.92 -0.90 -7.55
N TYR A 183 6.07 -0.22 -7.49
CA TYR A 183 6.72 0.32 -8.68
C TYR A 183 7.21 -0.79 -9.63
N VAL A 184 7.70 -1.91 -9.09
CA VAL A 184 8.01 -3.10 -9.90
C VAL A 184 6.77 -3.60 -10.63
N GLY A 185 5.62 -3.63 -9.95
CA GLY A 185 4.33 -3.91 -10.57
C GLY A 185 4.03 -2.98 -11.74
N THR A 186 4.21 -1.67 -11.56
CA THR A 186 4.04 -0.68 -12.62
C THR A 186 4.97 -0.97 -13.80
N LEU A 187 6.25 -1.24 -13.57
CA LEU A 187 7.20 -1.58 -14.64
C LEU A 187 6.79 -2.84 -15.43
N ILE A 188 6.22 -3.85 -14.77
CA ILE A 188 5.67 -5.03 -15.45
C ILE A 188 4.56 -4.62 -16.42
N HIS A 189 3.67 -3.71 -16.02
CA HIS A 189 2.62 -3.21 -16.89
C HIS A 189 3.20 -2.47 -18.10
N LEU A 190 4.05 -1.47 -17.86
CA LEU A 190 4.60 -0.62 -18.91
C LEU A 190 5.49 -1.41 -19.89
N GLY A 191 6.21 -2.43 -19.40
CA GLY A 191 6.96 -3.36 -20.25
C GLY A 191 6.06 -4.18 -21.18
N LEU A 192 4.87 -4.58 -20.74
CA LEU A 192 3.90 -5.28 -21.58
C LEU A 192 3.26 -4.37 -22.63
N ASP A 193 3.12 -3.09 -22.33
CA ASP A 193 2.68 -2.08 -23.29
C ASP A 193 3.78 -1.65 -24.28
N GLY A 194 5.03 -2.07 -24.06
CA GLY A 194 6.19 -1.70 -24.89
C GLY A 194 6.66 -0.26 -24.64
N GLU A 195 6.30 0.34 -23.50
CA GLU A 195 6.72 1.68 -23.10
C GLU A 195 8.12 1.69 -22.45
N ILE A 196 8.63 0.51 -22.13
CA ILE A 196 10.01 0.27 -21.70
C ILE A 196 10.70 -0.54 -22.81
N PRO A 197 11.77 -0.01 -23.44
CA PRO A 197 12.50 -0.70 -24.51
C PRO A 197 13.29 -1.91 -24.02
#